data_AF-A0A485PPJ4-F1
#
_entry.id   AF-A0A485PPJ4-F1
#
_cell.length_a   1.000
_cell.length_b   1.000
_cell.length_c   1.000
_cell.angle_alpha   90.00
_cell.angle_beta   90.00
_cell.angle_gamma   90.00
#
_symmetry.space_group_name_H-M   'P 1'
#
loop_
_entity.id
_entity.type
_entity.pdbx_description
1 polymer ?
#
loop_
_entity_poly.entity_id
_entity_poly.type
_entity_poly.pdbx_seq_one_letter_code
_entity_poly.pdbx_strand_id
1 'polypeptide(L)'
;MGQMASMFFNKVGVNLFYFCIIIYLYGDLAIYAAAVPFSLMQVTCSATGNESCGVEADTKHNDTDPCWGPLRRVDAYRIYLAVFTLLLGPFTFFDVQKTKYLQILTSLMRWVAFAIMIVLALVRIGNGHREGHPPLADFSGIRNLFGVCVYSFMCQHSLPSLVTPVSSKRHLTRLVFLDYVLILAFYGLLCFTAIFCFRGDSLMDMYTLNFARCDVVSLAAVRFFLGLFPVFTISTNFPIIAVTLRNNWKTLFHRDGGTYPWVVDRVVFPTITLLPPVLVAFCTHDLESLVGITGAYAGTGIQYVIPAFLVYHSRKDTQLALGYGTINKHRSPFRHAFWVGFVLLWAFSCFFFVTANIVLSETKV
;
A
#
# COMPACT_ATOMS: atom_id res chain seq x y z
N MET A 1 -9.64 12.59 8.71
CA MET A 1 -9.54 13.76 7.79
C MET A 1 -10.89 14.31 7.34
N GLY A 2 -11.93 13.50 7.10
CA GLY A 2 -13.22 13.99 6.57
C GLY A 2 -13.83 15.18 7.32
N GLN A 3 -13.84 15.15 8.66
CA GLN A 3 -14.30 16.28 9.47
C GLN A 3 -13.48 17.57 9.27
N MET A 4 -12.17 17.47 9.05
CA MET A 4 -11.34 18.64 8.76
C MET A 4 -11.62 19.18 7.36
N ALA A 5 -11.86 18.29 6.38
CA ALA A 5 -12.27 18.70 5.04
C ALA A 5 -13.60 19.45 5.08
N SER A 6 -14.60 18.98 5.85
CA SER A 6 -15.87 19.68 6.00
C SER A 6 -15.77 21.01 6.76
N MET A 7 -14.72 21.21 7.57
CA MET A 7 -14.50 22.49 8.27
C MET A 7 -13.91 23.56 7.36
N PHE A 8 -12.99 23.20 6.46
CA PHE A 8 -12.19 24.17 5.70
C PHE A 8 -12.50 24.23 4.20
N PHE A 9 -13.12 23.20 3.62
CA PHE A 9 -13.45 23.16 2.20
C PHE A 9 -14.93 23.45 1.95
N ASN A 10 -15.20 24.02 0.78
CA ASN A 10 -16.55 24.09 0.25
C ASN A 10 -17.06 22.70 -0.17
N LYS A 11 -18.35 22.60 -0.51
CA LYS A 11 -18.98 21.33 -0.90
C LYS A 11 -18.25 20.61 -2.05
N VAL A 12 -17.73 21.36 -3.02
CA VAL A 12 -16.94 20.81 -4.12
C VAL A 12 -15.63 20.20 -3.61
N GLY A 13 -14.89 20.91 -2.76
CA GLY A 13 -13.63 20.44 -2.19
C GLY A 13 -13.80 19.22 -1.27
N VAL A 14 -14.89 19.16 -0.50
CA VAL A 14 -15.23 17.99 0.31
C VAL A 14 -15.50 16.76 -0.58
N ASN A 15 -16.26 16.93 -1.67
CA ASN A 15 -16.53 15.84 -2.61
C ASN A 15 -15.24 15.37 -3.30
N LEU A 16 -14.37 16.29 -3.73
CA LEU A 16 -13.07 15.95 -4.31
C LEU A 16 -12.18 15.20 -3.32
N PHE A 17 -12.19 15.60 -2.04
CA PHE A 17 -11.47 14.91 -0.98
C PHE A 17 -11.93 13.45 -0.83
N TYR A 18 -13.24 13.22 -0.74
CA TYR A 18 -13.79 11.87 -0.61
C TYR A 18 -13.54 11.03 -1.87
N PHE A 19 -13.66 11.63 -3.06
CA PHE A 19 -13.34 10.96 -4.32
C PHE A 19 -11.87 10.51 -4.37
N CYS A 20 -10.94 11.38 -3.96
CA CYS A 20 -9.52 11.05 -3.90
C CYS A 20 -9.22 9.90 -2.92
N ILE A 21 -9.82 9.93 -1.72
CA ILE A 21 -9.73 8.82 -0.75
C ILE A 21 -10.34 7.53 -1.29
N ILE A 22 -11.49 7.60 -1.95
CA ILE A 22 -12.17 6.44 -2.53
C ILE A 22 -11.28 5.77 -3.59
N ILE A 23 -10.71 6.54 -4.52
CA ILE A 23 -9.79 6.01 -5.55
C ILE A 23 -8.58 5.35 -4.90
N TYR A 24 -7.99 5.99 -3.89
CA TYR A 24 -6.84 5.43 -3.17
C TYR A 24 -7.18 4.10 -2.51
N LEU A 25 -8.30 4.04 -1.76
CA LEU A 25 -8.72 2.81 -1.08
C LEU A 25 -9.10 1.70 -2.09
N TYR A 26 -9.60 2.04 -3.27
CA TYR A 26 -9.76 1.07 -4.35
C TYR A 26 -8.42 0.50 -4.82
N GLY A 27 -7.41 1.35 -5.00
CA GLY A 27 -6.06 0.92 -5.33
C GLY A 27 -5.47 -0.02 -4.27
N ASP A 28 -5.60 0.33 -2.98
CA ASP A 28 -5.20 -0.53 -1.86
C ASP A 28 -5.87 -1.92 -1.93
N LEU A 29 -7.19 -1.95 -2.14
CA LEU A 29 -7.93 -3.21 -2.24
C LEU A 29 -7.54 -4.01 -3.48
N ALA A 30 -7.25 -3.36 -4.61
CA ALA A 30 -6.81 -4.02 -5.83
C ALA A 30 -5.43 -4.65 -5.65
N ILE A 31 -4.47 -3.92 -5.08
CA ILE A 31 -3.14 -4.44 -4.71
C ILE A 31 -3.31 -5.66 -3.81
N TYR A 32 -4.18 -5.59 -2.80
CA TYR A 32 -4.38 -6.66 -1.83
C TYR A 32 -5.05 -7.88 -2.46
N ALA A 33 -6.05 -7.66 -3.31
CA ALA A 33 -6.74 -8.70 -4.07
C ALA A 33 -5.81 -9.39 -5.07
N ALA A 34 -4.82 -8.70 -5.64
CA ALA A 34 -3.82 -9.31 -6.52
C ALA A 34 -2.69 -10.00 -5.75
N ALA A 35 -2.21 -9.39 -4.66
CA ALA A 35 -1.07 -9.83 -3.88
C ALA A 35 -1.26 -11.20 -3.23
N VAL A 36 -2.45 -11.44 -2.65
CA VAL A 36 -2.73 -12.68 -1.93
C VAL A 36 -2.77 -13.90 -2.86
N PRO A 37 -3.56 -13.89 -3.95
CA PRO A 37 -3.54 -14.97 -4.94
C PRO A 37 -2.18 -15.15 -5.60
N PHE A 38 -1.45 -14.07 -5.87
CA PHE A 38 -0.10 -14.16 -6.42
C PHE A 38 0.84 -14.92 -5.48
N SER A 39 0.85 -14.57 -4.19
CA SER A 39 1.67 -15.27 -3.18
C SER A 39 1.29 -16.74 -3.04
N LEU A 40 -0.01 -17.06 -3.02
CA LEU A 40 -0.50 -18.44 -2.97
C LEU A 40 -0.06 -19.24 -4.19
N MET A 41 -0.28 -18.70 -5.40
CA MET A 41 0.15 -19.31 -6.65
C MET A 41 1.67 -19.58 -6.64
N GLN A 42 2.48 -18.62 -6.22
CA GLN A 42 3.94 -18.78 -6.20
C GLN A 42 4.40 -19.88 -5.24
N VAL A 43 3.72 -20.04 -4.10
CA VAL A 43 4.05 -21.08 -3.11
C VAL A 43 3.55 -22.46 -3.52
N THR A 44 2.43 -22.56 -4.25
CA THR A 44 1.79 -23.85 -4.56
C THR A 44 2.07 -24.37 -5.97
N CYS A 45 2.46 -23.51 -6.91
CA CYS A 45 2.90 -23.91 -8.24
C CYS A 45 4.39 -24.31 -8.20
N SER A 46 4.65 -25.56 -7.82
CA SER A 46 5.97 -26.18 -7.92
C SER A 46 6.12 -26.79 -9.31
N ALA A 47 7.21 -26.46 -10.03
CA ALA A 47 7.52 -27.09 -11.31
C ALA A 47 7.60 -28.63 -11.12
N THR A 48 6.95 -29.35 -12.02
CA THR A 48 6.84 -30.81 -12.05
C THR A 48 8.22 -31.49 -12.03
N GLY A 49 8.62 -31.98 -10.86
CA GLY A 49 9.79 -32.83 -10.65
C GLY A 49 9.76 -33.41 -9.25
N ASN A 50 10.10 -34.70 -9.10
CA ASN A 50 10.05 -35.49 -7.85
C ASN A 50 11.01 -35.02 -6.73
N GLU A 51 11.56 -33.81 -6.82
CA GLU A 51 12.33 -33.20 -5.75
C GLU A 51 11.43 -32.30 -4.93
N SER A 52 11.41 -32.53 -3.62
CA SER A 52 10.63 -31.81 -2.63
C SER A 52 11.16 -30.38 -2.43
N CYS A 53 11.12 -29.55 -3.47
CA CYS A 53 11.60 -28.18 -3.44
C CYS A 53 11.02 -27.34 -4.60
N GLY A 54 9.87 -26.71 -4.36
CA GLY A 54 9.32 -25.71 -5.26
C GLY A 54 10.03 -24.36 -5.18
N VAL A 55 10.19 -23.75 -6.36
CA VAL A 55 10.78 -22.44 -6.70
C VAL A 55 12.28 -22.48 -7.01
N GLU A 56 12.63 -23.09 -8.14
CA GLU A 56 13.83 -22.80 -8.92
C GLU A 56 13.56 -21.59 -9.82
N ALA A 57 14.38 -20.55 -9.68
CA ALA A 57 14.23 -19.27 -10.37
C ALA A 57 15.26 -19.16 -11.51
N ASP A 58 15.10 -19.94 -12.58
CA ASP A 58 15.92 -19.72 -13.78
C ASP A 58 15.12 -19.26 -15.00
N THR A 59 13.81 -19.02 -14.85
CA THR A 59 13.03 -18.39 -15.89
C THR A 59 11.91 -17.58 -15.28
N LYS A 60 11.75 -16.33 -15.74
CA LYS A 60 10.55 -15.52 -15.59
C LYS A 60 9.36 -16.39 -16.04
N HIS A 61 8.69 -17.05 -15.09
CA HIS A 61 7.67 -18.05 -15.42
C HIS A 61 6.57 -17.39 -16.23
N ASN A 62 6.28 -17.96 -17.40
CA ASN A 62 5.20 -17.46 -18.22
C ASN A 62 3.88 -17.87 -17.58
N ASP A 63 2.87 -17.02 -17.67
CA ASP A 63 1.51 -17.28 -17.16
C ASP A 63 0.90 -18.58 -17.71
N THR A 64 1.41 -19.05 -18.84
CA THR A 64 1.01 -20.27 -19.54
C THR A 64 1.63 -21.54 -18.97
N ASP A 65 2.62 -21.44 -18.09
CA ASP A 65 3.32 -22.59 -17.54
C ASP A 65 2.36 -23.47 -16.70
N PRO A 66 2.54 -24.80 -16.72
CA PRO A 66 1.74 -25.70 -15.89
C PRO A 66 2.06 -25.51 -14.40
N CYS A 67 1.03 -25.46 -13.57
CA CYS A 67 1.09 -25.37 -12.12
C CYS A 67 0.71 -26.71 -11.47
N TRP A 68 -0.50 -27.22 -11.75
CA TRP A 68 -1.01 -28.49 -11.21
C TRP A 68 -1.50 -29.38 -12.35
N GLY A 69 -0.62 -30.25 -12.84
CA GLY A 69 -0.92 -31.07 -14.02
C GLY A 69 -1.28 -30.16 -15.21
N PRO A 70 -2.51 -30.24 -15.76
CA PRO A 70 -2.93 -29.43 -16.92
C PRO A 70 -3.30 -27.98 -16.59
N LEU A 71 -3.44 -27.61 -15.30
CA LEU A 71 -3.82 -26.26 -14.89
C LEU A 71 -2.65 -25.29 -15.06
N ARG A 72 -2.88 -24.17 -15.75
CA ARG A 72 -1.87 -23.13 -15.94
C ARG A 72 -1.74 -22.26 -14.69
N ARG A 73 -0.61 -21.57 -14.54
CA ARG A 73 -0.38 -20.61 -13.43
C ARG A 73 -1.45 -19.52 -13.38
N VAL A 74 -1.83 -18.95 -14.52
CA VAL A 74 -2.90 -17.93 -14.58
C VAL A 74 -4.25 -18.46 -14.11
N ASP A 75 -4.55 -19.73 -14.38
CA ASP A 75 -5.81 -20.35 -13.95
C ASP A 75 -5.78 -20.59 -12.43
N ALA A 76 -4.64 -21.04 -11.89
CA ALA A 76 -4.45 -21.18 -10.44
C ALA A 76 -4.59 -19.82 -9.72
N TYR A 77 -4.00 -18.75 -10.26
CA TYR A 77 -4.17 -17.39 -9.76
C TYR A 77 -5.65 -16.97 -9.71
N ARG A 78 -6.39 -17.17 -10.80
CA ARG A 78 -7.82 -16.83 -10.89
C ARG A 78 -8.68 -17.63 -9.92
N ILE A 79 -8.37 -18.91 -9.71
CA ILE A 79 -9.03 -19.76 -8.71
C ILE A 79 -8.76 -19.19 -7.30
N TYR A 80 -7.51 -18.86 -6.97
CA TYR A 80 -7.19 -18.25 -5.68
C TYR A 80 -7.84 -16.89 -5.47
N LEU A 81 -7.94 -16.06 -6.52
CA LEU A 81 -8.66 -14.79 -6.47
C LEU A 81 -10.16 -14.98 -6.22
N ALA A 82 -10.78 -15.97 -6.86
CA ALA A 82 -12.17 -16.32 -6.62
C ALA A 82 -12.39 -16.80 -5.18
N VAL A 83 -11.51 -17.68 -4.66
CA VAL A 83 -11.57 -18.14 -3.27
C VAL A 83 -11.36 -16.99 -2.29
N PHE A 84 -10.36 -16.13 -2.53
CA PHE A 84 -10.10 -14.94 -1.73
C PHE A 84 -11.33 -14.02 -1.66
N THR A 85 -11.96 -13.78 -2.81
CA THR A 85 -13.17 -12.94 -2.91
C THR A 85 -14.36 -13.59 -2.20
N LEU A 86 -14.54 -14.90 -2.33
CA LEU A 86 -15.61 -15.65 -1.66
C LEU A 86 -15.45 -15.65 -0.14
N LEU A 87 -14.22 -15.79 0.36
CA LEU A 87 -13.93 -15.87 1.79
C LEU A 87 -13.92 -14.49 2.46
N LEU A 88 -13.26 -13.50 1.85
CA LEU A 88 -13.07 -12.18 2.47
C LEU A 88 -14.08 -11.13 2.02
N GLY A 89 -14.62 -11.26 0.81
CA GLY A 89 -15.64 -10.36 0.26
C GLY A 89 -16.89 -10.23 1.14
N PRO A 90 -17.45 -11.31 1.73
CA PRO A 90 -18.60 -11.20 2.62
C PRO A 90 -18.37 -10.26 3.81
N PHE A 91 -17.15 -10.15 4.34
CA PHE A 91 -16.87 -9.25 5.46
C PHE A 91 -17.10 -7.76 5.11
N THR A 92 -17.13 -7.41 3.83
CA THR A 92 -17.51 -6.05 3.37
C THR A 92 -19.00 -5.73 3.60
N PHE A 93 -19.84 -6.76 3.70
CA PHE A 93 -21.28 -6.66 4.01
C PHE A 93 -21.54 -6.59 5.51
N PHE A 94 -20.57 -7.00 6.33
CA PHE A 94 -20.64 -6.97 7.79
C PHE A 94 -19.82 -5.80 8.36
N ASP A 95 -20.10 -5.42 9.61
CA ASP A 95 -19.34 -4.39 10.33
C ASP A 95 -18.26 -5.03 11.19
N VAL A 96 -17.09 -5.29 10.58
CA VAL A 96 -15.94 -5.84 11.30
C VAL A 96 -15.22 -4.71 12.05
N GLN A 97 -15.69 -4.39 13.26
CA GLN A 97 -15.16 -3.25 14.04
C GLN A 97 -14.16 -3.66 15.14
N LYS A 98 -14.11 -4.93 15.54
CA LYS A 98 -13.22 -5.43 16.61
C LYS A 98 -11.98 -6.12 16.04
N THR A 99 -11.05 -5.35 15.47
CA THR A 99 -9.84 -5.89 14.83
C THR A 99 -8.56 -5.76 15.66
N LYS A 100 -8.64 -5.23 16.89
CA LYS A 100 -7.48 -5.01 17.77
C LYS A 100 -6.58 -6.25 17.89
N TYR A 101 -7.14 -7.41 18.22
CA TYR A 101 -6.34 -8.63 18.41
C TYR A 101 -5.75 -9.15 17.10
N LEU A 102 -6.49 -9.07 15.99
CA LEU A 102 -6.00 -9.42 14.67
C LEU A 102 -4.85 -8.49 14.24
N GLN A 103 -4.92 -7.19 14.55
CA GLN A 103 -3.86 -6.23 14.28
C GLN A 103 -2.61 -6.48 15.14
N ILE A 104 -2.78 -6.85 16.41
CA ILE A 104 -1.65 -7.22 17.28
C ILE A 104 -0.96 -8.48 16.73
N LEU A 105 -1.73 -9.51 16.39
CA LEU A 105 -1.19 -10.76 15.84
C LEU A 105 -0.43 -10.52 14.53
N THR A 106 -1.03 -9.77 13.60
CA THR A 106 -0.38 -9.46 12.31
C THR A 106 0.85 -8.57 12.48
N SER A 107 0.86 -7.65 13.46
CA SER A 107 2.05 -6.87 13.79
C SER A 107 3.19 -7.75 14.30
N LEU A 108 2.90 -8.71 15.19
CA LEU A 108 3.89 -9.68 15.66
C LEU A 108 4.44 -10.53 14.50
N MET A 109 3.56 -11.03 13.62
CA MET A 109 3.99 -11.77 12.42
C MET A 109 4.91 -10.94 11.52
N ARG A 110 4.63 -9.63 11.33
CA ARG A 110 5.48 -8.69 10.59
C ARG A 110 6.87 -8.61 11.20
N TRP A 111 6.97 -8.36 12.50
CA TRP A 111 8.27 -8.28 13.18
C TRP A 111 9.08 -9.57 13.04
N VAL A 112 8.45 -10.73 13.20
CA VAL A 112 9.12 -12.03 13.03
C VAL A 112 9.58 -12.24 11.59
N ALA A 113 8.71 -12.02 10.60
CA ALA A 113 9.04 -12.20 9.19
C ALA A 113 10.17 -11.26 8.76
N PHE A 114 10.11 -9.99 9.12
CA PHE A 114 11.15 -9.02 8.76
C PHE A 114 12.49 -9.33 9.44
N ALA A 115 12.47 -9.73 10.72
CA ALA A 115 13.70 -10.12 11.41
C ALA A 115 14.35 -11.34 10.75
N ILE A 116 13.55 -12.36 10.40
CA ILE A 116 14.05 -13.55 9.69
C ILE A 116 14.64 -13.16 8.34
N MET A 117 13.95 -12.36 7.52
CA MET A 117 14.45 -11.94 6.21
C MET A 117 15.76 -11.14 6.30
N ILE A 118 15.85 -10.19 7.24
CA ILE A 118 17.07 -9.40 7.45
C ILE A 118 18.23 -10.31 7.87
N VAL A 119 18.02 -11.20 8.85
CA VAL A 119 19.07 -12.11 9.33
C VAL A 119 19.52 -13.05 8.21
N LEU A 120 18.59 -13.68 7.48
CA LEU A 120 18.93 -14.58 6.39
C LEU A 120 19.70 -13.88 5.26
N ALA A 121 19.27 -12.67 4.88
CA ALA A 121 19.97 -11.90 3.86
C ALA A 121 21.39 -11.54 4.29
N LEU A 122 21.57 -11.07 5.53
CA LEU A 122 22.89 -10.73 6.07
C LEU A 122 23.81 -11.96 6.16
N VAL A 123 23.29 -13.11 6.58
CA VAL A 123 24.05 -14.38 6.61
C VAL A 123 24.44 -14.81 5.20
N ARG A 124 23.54 -14.73 4.23
CA ARG A 124 23.83 -15.09 2.82
C ARG A 124 24.91 -14.18 2.23
N ILE A 125 24.84 -12.87 2.47
CA ILE A 125 25.85 -11.88 2.06
C ILE A 125 27.20 -12.14 2.74
N GLY A 126 27.18 -12.46 4.03
CA GLY A 126 28.37 -12.77 4.84
C GLY A 126 29.10 -14.04 4.40
N ASN A 127 28.34 -15.06 3.97
CA ASN A 127 28.87 -16.32 3.47
C ASN A 127 29.37 -16.25 2.01
N GLY A 128 29.40 -15.06 1.40
CA GLY A 128 29.94 -14.86 0.06
C GLY A 128 28.97 -15.12 -1.09
N HIS A 129 27.71 -15.49 -0.82
CA HIS A 129 26.65 -15.64 -1.82
C HIS A 129 26.04 -14.28 -2.18
N ARG A 130 26.89 -13.33 -2.60
CA ARG A 130 26.47 -11.99 -3.04
C ARG A 130 26.22 -12.02 -4.54
N GLU A 131 25.03 -12.44 -4.93
CA GLU A 131 24.69 -12.52 -6.35
C GLU A 131 24.32 -11.15 -6.92
N GLY A 132 23.93 -10.21 -6.06
CA GLY A 132 23.55 -8.84 -6.44
C GLY A 132 24.76 -7.94 -6.64
N HIS A 133 24.93 -7.44 -7.87
CA HIS A 133 25.94 -6.44 -8.24
C HIS A 133 25.27 -5.19 -8.82
N PRO A 134 24.69 -4.31 -7.97
CA PRO A 134 24.01 -3.12 -8.47
C PRO A 134 25.00 -2.16 -9.13
N PRO A 135 24.64 -1.53 -10.26
CA PRO A 135 25.39 -0.40 -10.79
C PRO A 135 25.37 0.76 -9.79
N LEU A 136 26.42 1.59 -9.78
CA LEU A 136 26.55 2.73 -8.86
C LEU A 136 25.40 3.74 -9.00
N ALA A 137 24.85 3.89 -10.21
CA ALA A 137 23.65 4.66 -10.46
C ALA A 137 22.95 4.11 -11.71
N ASP A 138 21.66 3.78 -11.56
CA ASP A 138 20.76 3.53 -12.68
C ASP A 138 19.48 4.37 -12.49
N PHE A 139 19.16 5.18 -13.49
CA PHE A 139 18.01 6.07 -13.50
C PHE A 139 16.78 5.43 -14.15
N SER A 140 16.89 4.21 -14.68
CA SER A 140 15.80 3.51 -15.37
C SER A 140 14.54 3.37 -14.50
N GLY A 141 14.72 3.07 -13.21
CA GLY A 141 13.64 2.84 -12.23
C GLY A 141 13.22 4.07 -11.42
N ILE A 142 13.85 5.23 -11.59
CA ILE A 142 13.57 6.40 -10.74
C ILE A 142 12.10 6.85 -10.84
N ARG A 143 11.52 6.71 -12.04
CA ARG A 143 10.14 7.13 -12.29
C ARG A 143 9.14 6.25 -11.56
N ASN A 144 9.38 4.94 -11.46
CA ASN A 144 8.53 4.06 -10.67
C ASN A 144 8.75 4.23 -9.15
N LEU A 145 10.00 4.49 -8.75
CA LEU A 145 10.38 4.71 -7.35
C LEU A 145 9.54 5.81 -6.66
N PHE A 146 9.21 6.89 -7.37
CA PHE A 146 8.36 7.96 -6.80
C PHE A 146 6.98 7.45 -6.35
N GLY A 147 6.28 6.70 -7.19
CA GLY A 147 4.96 6.15 -6.86
C GLY A 147 5.03 5.21 -5.66
N VAL A 148 6.01 4.30 -5.66
CA VAL A 148 6.24 3.34 -4.58
C VAL A 148 6.63 4.05 -3.27
N CYS A 149 7.45 5.10 -3.31
CA CYS A 149 7.83 5.86 -2.12
C CYS A 149 6.64 6.62 -1.51
N VAL A 150 5.82 7.27 -2.35
CA VAL A 150 4.59 7.95 -1.89
C VAL A 150 3.67 6.93 -1.23
N TYR A 151 3.46 5.77 -1.87
CA TYR A 151 2.68 4.69 -1.29
C TYR A 151 3.25 4.18 0.05
N SER A 152 4.56 3.97 0.13
CA SER A 152 5.23 3.41 1.31
C SER A 152 5.15 4.32 2.54
N PHE A 153 5.21 5.64 2.34
CA PHE A 153 5.10 6.63 3.43
C PHE A 153 3.67 7.14 3.64
N MET A 154 2.69 6.46 3.07
CA MET A 154 1.29 6.86 3.13
C MET A 154 0.67 6.48 4.49
N CYS A 155 0.31 7.49 5.28
CA CYS A 155 -0.51 7.30 6.49
C CYS A 155 -1.40 8.51 6.81
N GLN A 156 -1.32 9.57 5.99
CA GLN A 156 -1.82 10.91 6.28
C GLN A 156 -3.34 10.92 6.46
N HIS A 157 -4.07 10.08 5.71
CA HIS A 157 -5.53 9.96 5.85
C HIS A 157 -5.96 9.49 7.26
N SER A 158 -5.12 8.69 7.93
CA SER A 158 -5.35 8.08 9.24
C SER A 158 -4.63 8.79 10.40
N LEU A 159 -3.60 9.60 10.12
CA LEU A 159 -2.85 10.34 11.14
C LEU A 159 -3.73 11.17 12.08
N PRO A 160 -4.76 11.93 11.61
CA PRO A 160 -5.55 12.77 12.49
C PRO A 160 -6.28 11.97 13.58
N SER A 161 -6.87 10.82 13.23
CA SER A 161 -7.55 9.94 14.20
C SER A 161 -6.58 9.28 15.17
N LEU A 162 -5.34 9.01 14.75
CA LEU A 162 -4.31 8.43 15.61
C LEU A 162 -3.75 9.44 16.61
N VAL A 163 -3.62 10.71 16.18
CA VAL A 163 -3.01 11.79 16.96
C VAL A 163 -4.00 12.48 17.90
N THR A 164 -5.28 12.57 17.53
CA THR A 164 -6.33 13.24 18.33
C THR A 164 -6.47 12.70 19.75
N PRO A 165 -6.49 11.37 20.01
CA PRO A 165 -6.66 10.83 21.36
C PRO A 165 -5.42 10.95 22.26
N VAL A 166 -4.29 11.43 21.75
CA VAL A 166 -3.05 11.57 22.54
C VAL A 166 -3.20 12.69 23.57
N SER A 167 -3.11 12.34 24.86
CA SER A 167 -3.35 13.26 25.98
C SER A 167 -2.36 14.43 26.04
N SER A 168 -1.06 14.17 25.80
CA SER A 168 -0.01 15.20 25.80
C SER A 168 0.60 15.39 24.42
N LYS A 169 0.43 16.58 23.86
CA LYS A 169 0.91 16.91 22.50
C LYS A 169 2.30 17.57 22.50
N ARG A 170 2.97 17.67 23.66
CA ARG A 170 4.24 18.42 23.82
C ARG A 170 5.37 17.91 22.94
N HIS A 171 5.49 16.59 22.78
CA HIS A 171 6.55 15.94 22.00
C HIS A 171 6.04 15.24 20.75
N LEU A 172 4.80 15.53 20.35
CA LEU A 172 4.11 14.83 19.27
C LEU A 172 4.85 14.97 17.93
N THR A 173 5.25 16.18 17.54
CA THR A 173 6.00 16.40 16.29
C THR A 173 7.33 15.66 16.28
N ARG A 174 8.04 15.63 17.41
CA ARG A 174 9.30 14.90 17.56
C ARG A 174 9.07 13.39 17.44
N LEU A 175 8.01 12.88 18.04
CA LEU A 175 7.65 11.46 17.99
C LEU A 175 7.31 11.03 16.56
N VAL A 176 6.46 11.79 15.87
CA VAL A 176 6.14 11.52 14.45
C VAL A 176 7.39 11.60 13.58
N PHE A 177 8.26 12.59 13.78
CA PHE A 177 9.51 12.68 13.01
C PHE A 177 10.42 11.46 13.22
N LEU A 178 10.63 11.04 14.47
CA LEU A 178 11.43 9.85 14.78
C LEU A 178 10.83 8.57 14.18
N ASP A 179 9.50 8.47 14.16
CA ASP A 179 8.79 7.34 13.55
C ASP A 179 9.04 7.26 12.04
N TYR A 180 8.95 8.39 11.32
CA TYR A 180 9.27 8.44 9.89
C TYR A 180 10.75 8.14 9.59
N VAL A 181 11.68 8.59 10.43
CA VAL A 181 13.11 8.26 10.30
C VAL A 181 13.35 6.76 10.52
N LEU A 182 12.68 6.17 11.51
CA LEU A 182 12.76 4.74 11.77
C LEU A 182 12.20 3.92 10.60
N ILE A 183 11.05 4.31 10.05
CA ILE A 183 10.46 3.68 8.86
C ILE A 183 11.41 3.77 7.67
N LEU A 184 12.01 4.94 7.42
CA LEU A 184 12.98 5.12 6.34
C LEU A 184 14.21 4.23 6.52
N ALA A 185 14.78 4.16 7.72
CA ALA A 185 15.92 3.30 8.01
C ALA A 185 15.55 1.81 7.81
N PHE A 186 14.35 1.41 8.19
CA PHE A 186 13.86 0.04 8.04
C PHE A 186 13.64 -0.35 6.58
N TYR A 187 12.99 0.52 5.79
CA TYR A 187 12.85 0.33 4.35
C TYR A 187 14.21 0.32 3.66
N GLY A 188 15.13 1.22 4.03
CA GLY A 188 16.50 1.20 3.54
C GLY A 188 17.19 -0.13 3.80
N LEU A 189 17.12 -0.64 5.04
CA LEU A 189 17.72 -1.92 5.41
C LEU A 189 17.17 -3.09 4.58
N LEU A 190 15.84 -3.16 4.39
CA LEU A 190 15.22 -4.21 3.57
C LEU A 190 15.62 -4.09 2.09
N CYS A 191 15.59 -2.88 1.51
CA CYS A 191 15.95 -2.66 0.12
C CYS A 191 17.44 -2.97 -0.14
N PHE A 192 18.34 -2.49 0.72
CA PHE A 192 19.78 -2.75 0.54
C PHE A 192 20.10 -4.23 0.72
N THR A 193 19.51 -4.90 1.71
CA THR A 193 19.70 -6.35 1.86
C THR A 193 19.19 -7.12 0.64
N ALA A 194 18.06 -6.71 0.05
CA ALA A 194 17.54 -7.33 -1.17
C ALA A 194 18.50 -7.18 -2.36
N ILE A 195 18.94 -5.94 -2.62
CA ILE A 195 19.76 -5.59 -3.78
C ILE A 195 21.13 -6.28 -3.75
N PHE A 196 21.75 -6.44 -2.58
CA PHE A 196 23.06 -7.11 -2.47
C PHE A 196 22.95 -8.64 -2.34
N CYS A 197 21.83 -9.16 -1.85
CA CYS A 197 21.63 -10.59 -1.66
C CYS A 197 21.24 -11.31 -2.96
N PHE A 198 20.41 -10.67 -3.81
CA PHE A 198 19.82 -11.31 -4.99
C PHE A 198 20.17 -10.56 -6.29
N ARG A 199 20.21 -11.29 -7.41
CA ARG A 199 20.35 -10.69 -8.75
C ARG A 199 19.11 -9.87 -9.10
N GLY A 200 19.30 -8.73 -9.77
CA GLY A 200 18.22 -7.83 -10.19
C GLY A 200 17.09 -8.54 -10.93
N ASP A 201 17.42 -9.41 -11.88
CA ASP A 201 16.43 -10.15 -12.69
C ASP A 201 15.63 -11.21 -11.91
N SER A 202 16.10 -11.59 -10.71
CA SER A 202 15.47 -12.59 -9.84
C SER A 202 14.64 -11.96 -8.72
N LEU A 203 14.66 -10.63 -8.57
CA LEU A 203 13.86 -9.94 -7.58
C LEU A 203 12.38 -10.02 -7.97
N MET A 204 11.57 -10.54 -7.06
CA MET A 204 10.13 -10.60 -7.22
C MET A 204 9.50 -9.30 -6.71
N ASP A 205 8.32 -8.95 -7.22
CA ASP A 205 7.52 -7.81 -6.75
C ASP A 205 7.34 -7.79 -5.22
N MET A 206 7.31 -8.99 -4.61
CA MET A 206 7.37 -9.16 -3.17
C MET A 206 8.69 -9.80 -2.74
N TYR A 207 9.50 -9.02 -2.02
CA TYR A 207 10.77 -9.48 -1.46
C TYR A 207 10.66 -10.74 -0.59
N THR A 208 9.51 -10.95 0.07
CA THR A 208 9.27 -12.15 0.91
C THR A 208 9.31 -13.45 0.11
N LEU A 209 8.88 -13.41 -1.16
CA LEU A 209 8.84 -14.58 -2.04
C LEU A 209 10.24 -15.02 -2.47
N ASN A 210 11.23 -14.12 -2.49
CA ASN A 210 12.62 -14.48 -2.79
C ASN A 210 13.20 -15.46 -1.76
N PHE A 211 12.71 -15.47 -0.52
CA PHE A 211 13.12 -16.40 0.55
C PHE A 211 12.30 -17.69 0.61
N ALA A 212 11.25 -17.82 -0.20
CA ALA A 212 10.49 -19.06 -0.29
C ALA A 212 11.26 -20.15 -1.08
N ARG A 213 12.38 -19.78 -1.71
CA ARG A 213 13.22 -20.67 -2.52
C ARG A 213 14.10 -21.60 -1.69
N CYS A 214 14.37 -22.77 -2.26
CA CYS A 214 15.10 -23.82 -1.57
C CYS A 214 16.61 -23.58 -1.42
N ASP A 215 17.21 -22.86 -2.36
CA ASP A 215 18.60 -22.43 -2.33
C ASP A 215 18.85 -21.37 -1.25
N VAL A 216 17.83 -20.61 -0.88
CA VAL A 216 17.93 -19.50 0.10
C VAL A 216 17.73 -19.98 1.53
N VAL A 217 16.68 -20.75 1.76
CA VAL A 217 16.32 -21.24 3.09
C VAL A 217 16.30 -22.75 3.00
N SER A 218 16.95 -23.48 3.91
CA SER A 218 16.91 -24.96 3.90
C SER A 218 15.67 -25.52 4.62
N LEU A 219 15.16 -24.77 5.60
CA LEU A 219 14.05 -25.20 6.46
C LEU A 219 12.69 -24.92 5.81
N ALA A 220 11.97 -25.97 5.45
CA ALA A 220 10.65 -25.89 4.80
C ALA A 220 9.65 -25.01 5.58
N ALA A 221 9.62 -25.13 6.92
CA ALA A 221 8.72 -24.34 7.75
C ALA A 221 8.92 -22.82 7.58
N VAL A 222 10.18 -22.37 7.46
CA VAL A 222 10.50 -20.95 7.27
C VAL A 222 10.15 -20.49 5.85
N ARG A 223 10.38 -21.32 4.83
CA ARG A 223 9.97 -21.03 3.44
C ARG A 223 8.47 -20.77 3.35
N PHE A 224 7.67 -21.72 3.84
CA PHE A 224 6.21 -21.60 3.83
C PHE A 224 5.73 -20.40 4.64
N PHE A 225 6.34 -20.14 5.80
CA PHE A 225 6.00 -18.98 6.62
C PHE A 225 6.25 -17.66 5.87
N LEU A 226 7.41 -17.48 5.25
CA LEU A 226 7.76 -16.26 4.50
C LEU A 226 6.96 -16.13 3.20
N GLY A 227 6.72 -17.23 2.49
CA GLY A 227 5.92 -17.24 1.26
C GLY A 227 4.43 -16.91 1.51
N LEU A 228 3.87 -17.41 2.62
CA LEU A 228 2.46 -17.15 3.00
C LEU A 228 2.29 -15.91 3.88
N PHE A 229 3.37 -15.26 4.31
CA PHE A 229 3.31 -14.06 5.14
C PHE A 229 2.43 -12.94 4.55
N PRO A 230 2.51 -12.61 3.24
CA PRO A 230 1.59 -11.66 2.62
C PRO A 230 0.14 -12.12 2.70
N VAL A 231 -0.13 -13.42 2.53
CA VAL A 231 -1.48 -14.00 2.62
C VAL A 231 -2.11 -13.68 3.97
N PHE A 232 -1.42 -13.92 5.08
CA PHE A 232 -1.98 -13.69 6.42
C PHE A 232 -2.16 -12.20 6.73
N THR A 233 -1.15 -11.39 6.42
CA THR A 233 -1.13 -9.98 6.81
C THR A 233 -2.05 -9.12 5.95
N ILE A 234 -2.14 -9.41 4.66
CA ILE A 234 -2.98 -8.67 3.71
C ILE A 234 -4.44 -9.10 3.86
N SER A 235 -4.73 -10.40 3.99
CA SER A 235 -6.10 -10.90 4.19
C SER A 235 -6.76 -10.33 5.44
N THR A 236 -5.99 -10.13 6.51
CA THR A 236 -6.52 -9.52 7.74
C THR A 236 -6.89 -8.05 7.54
N ASN A 237 -6.13 -7.32 6.73
CA ASN A 237 -6.33 -5.89 6.50
C ASN A 237 -7.40 -5.61 5.44
N PHE A 238 -7.58 -6.51 4.47
CA PHE A 238 -8.51 -6.31 3.35
C PHE A 238 -9.95 -5.98 3.80
N PRO A 239 -10.60 -6.72 4.72
CA PRO A 239 -11.92 -6.37 5.21
C PRO A 239 -11.99 -4.99 5.88
N ILE A 240 -10.94 -4.59 6.60
CA ILE A 240 -10.88 -3.32 7.34
C ILE A 240 -10.88 -2.15 6.36
N ILE A 241 -10.04 -2.24 5.32
CA ILE A 241 -9.95 -1.23 4.26
C ILE A 241 -11.26 -1.19 3.47
N ALA A 242 -11.85 -2.34 3.17
CA ALA A 242 -13.10 -2.41 2.43
C ALA A 242 -14.28 -1.79 3.21
N VAL A 243 -14.41 -2.08 4.52
CA VAL A 243 -15.40 -1.40 5.37
C VAL A 243 -15.15 0.11 5.43
N THR A 244 -13.88 0.54 5.46
CA THR A 244 -13.50 1.96 5.43
C THR A 244 -13.92 2.62 4.11
N LEU A 245 -13.66 1.98 2.97
CA LEU A 245 -14.07 2.46 1.65
C LEU A 245 -15.60 2.57 1.53
N ARG A 246 -16.32 1.52 1.96
CA ARG A 246 -17.78 1.52 2.01
C ARG A 246 -18.33 2.70 2.82
N ASN A 247 -17.72 3.00 3.96
CA ASN A 247 -18.13 4.12 4.80
C ASN A 247 -17.82 5.49 4.15
N ASN A 248 -16.71 5.60 3.40
CA ASN A 248 -16.42 6.80 2.62
C ASN A 248 -17.43 7.01 1.49
N TRP A 249 -17.86 5.95 0.80
CA TRP A 249 -18.97 5.99 -0.16
C TRP A 249 -20.27 6.47 0.50
N LYS A 250 -20.64 5.88 1.64
CA LYS A 250 -21.82 6.31 2.41
C LYS A 250 -21.75 7.79 2.76
N THR A 251 -20.58 8.29 3.11
CA THR A 251 -20.40 9.69 3.49
C THR A 251 -20.45 10.63 2.27
N LEU A 252 -19.86 10.24 1.14
CA LEU A 252 -19.85 11.04 -0.09
C LEU A 252 -21.27 11.29 -0.63
N PHE A 253 -22.13 10.29 -0.58
CA PHE A 253 -23.53 10.41 -1.05
C PHE A 253 -24.50 10.88 0.04
N HIS A 254 -24.01 11.11 1.27
CA HIS A 254 -24.89 11.43 2.38
C HIS A 254 -25.46 12.83 2.16
N ARG A 255 -26.79 12.92 2.14
CA ARG A 255 -27.51 14.19 2.13
C ARG A 255 -27.99 14.43 3.56
N ASP A 256 -27.69 15.61 4.10
CA ASP A 256 -28.08 15.99 5.46
C ASP A 256 -29.57 15.69 5.70
N GLY A 257 -29.85 14.78 6.65
CA GLY A 257 -31.21 14.40 7.07
C GLY A 257 -31.82 13.15 6.39
N GLY A 258 -31.14 12.49 5.45
CA GLY A 258 -31.66 11.29 4.78
C GLY A 258 -31.03 9.98 5.26
N THR A 259 -31.84 8.98 5.62
CA THR A 259 -31.39 7.59 5.74
C THR A 259 -31.37 6.92 4.36
N TYR A 260 -30.39 6.03 4.12
CA TYR A 260 -30.37 5.25 2.89
C TYR A 260 -31.41 4.13 2.94
N PRO A 261 -32.06 3.80 1.80
CA PRO A 261 -32.82 2.57 1.68
C PRO A 261 -31.95 1.35 2.05
N TRP A 262 -32.54 0.36 2.70
CA TRP A 262 -31.82 -0.83 3.17
C TRP A 262 -30.99 -1.50 2.06
N VAL A 263 -31.54 -1.60 0.85
CA VAL A 263 -30.86 -2.19 -0.33
C VAL A 263 -29.60 -1.40 -0.70
N VAL A 264 -29.67 -0.07 -0.69
CA VAL A 264 -28.51 0.78 -1.00
C VAL A 264 -27.45 0.64 0.09
N ASP A 265 -27.87 0.67 1.35
CA ASP A 265 -26.99 0.62 2.51
C ASP A 265 -26.25 -0.72 2.67
N ARG A 266 -26.95 -1.84 2.41
CA ARG A 266 -26.49 -3.20 2.68
C ARG A 266 -26.08 -4.01 1.45
N VAL A 267 -26.48 -3.61 0.25
CA VAL A 267 -26.13 -4.33 -0.99
C VAL A 267 -25.28 -3.45 -1.89
N VAL A 268 -25.77 -2.27 -2.29
CA VAL A 268 -25.08 -1.43 -3.29
C VAL A 268 -23.72 -0.96 -2.80
N PHE A 269 -23.62 -0.39 -1.60
CA PHE A 269 -22.34 0.12 -1.10
C PHE A 269 -21.27 -0.96 -0.87
N PRO A 270 -21.57 -2.13 -0.29
CA PRO A 270 -20.62 -3.25 -0.26
C PRO A 270 -20.23 -3.74 -1.66
N THR A 271 -21.19 -3.91 -2.58
CA THR A 271 -20.91 -4.42 -3.93
C THR A 271 -20.02 -3.46 -4.73
N ILE A 272 -20.31 -2.15 -4.72
CA ILE A 272 -19.47 -1.17 -5.41
C ILE A 272 -18.07 -1.06 -4.78
N THR A 273 -17.94 -1.35 -3.48
CA THR A 273 -16.65 -1.40 -2.78
C THR A 273 -15.81 -2.59 -3.22
N LEU A 274 -16.42 -3.76 -3.42
CA LEU A 274 -15.72 -5.02 -3.71
C LEU A 274 -15.47 -5.26 -5.20
N LEU A 275 -16.42 -4.86 -6.07
CA LEU A 275 -16.39 -5.24 -7.48
C LEU A 275 -15.20 -4.62 -8.26
N PRO A 276 -14.94 -3.30 -8.22
CA PRO A 276 -13.82 -2.70 -8.95
C PRO A 276 -12.43 -3.29 -8.63
N PRO A 277 -12.01 -3.45 -7.35
CA PRO A 277 -10.68 -3.96 -7.06
C PRO A 277 -10.51 -5.42 -7.46
N VAL A 278 -11.56 -6.23 -7.37
CA VAL A 278 -11.55 -7.63 -7.84
C VAL A 278 -11.45 -7.70 -9.36
N LEU A 279 -12.17 -6.83 -10.09
CA LEU A 279 -12.05 -6.76 -11.55
C LEU A 279 -10.64 -6.36 -11.98
N VAL A 280 -10.04 -5.36 -11.31
CA VAL A 280 -8.64 -4.99 -11.56
C VAL A 280 -7.70 -6.18 -11.33
N ALA A 281 -7.88 -6.92 -10.24
CA ALA A 281 -7.07 -8.12 -9.96
C ALA A 281 -7.30 -9.26 -10.99
N PHE A 282 -8.48 -9.37 -11.61
CA PHE A 282 -8.69 -10.31 -12.72
C PHE A 282 -7.98 -9.87 -14.02
N CYS A 283 -7.82 -8.56 -14.22
CA CYS A 283 -7.18 -7.99 -15.40
C CYS A 283 -5.65 -7.94 -15.29
N THR A 284 -5.11 -7.69 -14.11
CA THR A 284 -3.67 -7.53 -13.90
C THR A 284 -3.24 -7.99 -12.52
N HIS A 285 -2.07 -8.62 -12.48
CA HIS A 285 -1.42 -9.08 -11.26
C HIS A 285 -0.02 -8.48 -11.08
N ASP A 286 0.34 -7.47 -11.89
CA ASP A 286 1.57 -6.69 -11.77
C ASP A 286 1.45 -5.73 -10.58
N LEU A 287 2.06 -6.12 -9.46
CA LEU A 287 1.96 -5.37 -8.22
C LEU A 287 2.80 -4.10 -8.25
N GLU A 288 3.92 -4.13 -8.97
CA GLU A 288 4.80 -2.98 -9.14
C GLU A 288 4.04 -1.82 -9.81
N SER A 289 3.35 -2.11 -10.92
CA SER A 289 2.54 -1.13 -11.64
C SER A 289 1.34 -0.65 -10.80
N LEU A 290 0.62 -1.57 -10.14
CA LEU A 290 -0.54 -1.22 -9.31
C LEU A 290 -0.17 -0.28 -8.15
N VAL A 291 0.92 -0.57 -7.46
CA VAL A 291 1.44 0.26 -6.36
C VAL A 291 1.93 1.60 -6.90
N GLY A 292 2.68 1.59 -8.00
CA GLY A 292 3.20 2.79 -8.66
C GLY A 292 2.09 3.77 -9.04
N ILE A 293 1.05 3.30 -9.72
CA ILE A 293 -0.11 4.10 -10.16
C ILE A 293 -0.90 4.59 -8.93
N THR A 294 -1.24 3.69 -8.01
CA THR A 294 -2.05 4.05 -6.83
C THR A 294 -1.37 5.12 -5.98
N GLY A 295 -0.06 4.96 -5.72
CA GLY A 295 0.74 5.93 -4.99
C GLY A 295 0.87 7.25 -5.74
N ALA A 296 1.18 7.22 -7.03
CA ALA A 296 1.46 8.42 -7.79
C ALA A 296 0.24 9.33 -8.00
N TYR A 297 -0.92 8.76 -8.28
CA TYR A 297 -2.13 9.53 -8.57
C TYR A 297 -2.90 9.84 -7.29
N ALA A 298 -3.39 8.81 -6.61
CA ALA A 298 -4.26 8.97 -5.45
C ALA A 298 -3.46 9.29 -4.18
N GLY A 299 -2.31 8.62 -3.99
CA GLY A 299 -1.40 8.86 -2.88
C GLY A 299 -0.89 10.31 -2.85
N THR A 300 -0.39 10.85 -3.96
CA THR A 300 0.05 12.26 -4.09
C THR A 300 -1.05 13.24 -3.70
N GLY A 301 -2.29 12.96 -4.12
CA GLY A 301 -3.46 13.77 -3.75
C GLY A 301 -3.66 13.84 -2.22
N ILE A 302 -3.68 12.69 -1.56
CA ILE A 302 -3.96 12.59 -0.12
C ILE A 302 -2.75 13.00 0.74
N GLN A 303 -1.53 12.72 0.29
CA GLN A 303 -0.30 12.98 1.04
C GLN A 303 0.17 14.43 0.91
N TYR A 304 0.04 15.03 -0.27
CA TYR A 304 0.58 16.36 -0.55
C TYR A 304 -0.51 17.40 -0.81
N VAL A 305 -1.37 17.16 -1.80
CA VAL A 305 -2.31 18.19 -2.31
C VAL A 305 -3.34 18.58 -1.26
N ILE A 306 -4.07 17.60 -0.72
CA ILE A 306 -5.12 17.81 0.29
C ILE A 306 -4.56 18.50 1.55
N PRO A 307 -3.48 18.01 2.19
CA PRO A 307 -2.90 18.67 3.34
C PRO A 307 -2.41 20.09 3.05
N ALA A 308 -1.81 20.34 1.88
CA ALA A 308 -1.37 21.69 1.49
C ALA A 308 -2.54 22.67 1.43
N PHE A 309 -3.65 22.28 0.81
CA PHE A 309 -4.86 23.10 0.76
C PHE A 309 -5.52 23.26 2.14
N LEU A 310 -5.59 22.22 2.96
CA LEU A 310 -6.12 22.31 4.33
C LEU A 310 -5.31 23.30 5.17
N VAL A 311 -3.98 23.25 5.07
CA VAL A 311 -3.08 24.19 5.76
C VAL A 311 -3.25 25.62 5.25
N TYR A 312 -3.45 25.81 3.94
CA TYR A 312 -3.69 27.12 3.36
C TYR A 312 -5.00 27.75 3.87
N HIS A 313 -6.11 27.02 3.77
CA HIS A 313 -7.43 27.49 4.20
C HIS A 313 -7.47 27.70 5.71
N SER A 314 -6.96 26.74 6.50
CA SER A 314 -6.91 26.88 7.96
C SER A 314 -6.12 28.10 8.43
N ARG A 315 -5.00 28.45 7.76
CA ARG A 315 -4.24 29.67 8.08
C ARG A 315 -5.05 30.93 7.79
N LYS A 316 -5.74 30.98 6.65
CA LYS A 316 -6.60 32.11 6.27
C LYS A 316 -7.76 32.28 7.25
N ASP A 317 -8.46 31.20 7.56
CA ASP A 317 -9.59 31.22 8.49
C ASP A 317 -9.16 31.57 9.92
N THR A 318 -8.02 31.05 10.37
CA THR A 318 -7.45 31.40 11.69
C THR A 318 -7.09 32.88 11.77
N GLN A 319 -6.55 33.48 10.70
CA GLN A 319 -6.24 34.91 10.65
C GLN A 319 -7.51 35.77 10.66
N LEU A 320 -8.56 35.34 9.96
CA LEU A 320 -9.86 36.01 9.96
C LEU A 320 -10.53 35.94 11.33
N ALA A 321 -10.44 34.79 12.02
CA ALA A 321 -11.10 34.57 13.31
C ALA A 321 -10.38 35.22 14.50
N LEU A 322 -9.05 35.19 14.55
CA LEU A 322 -8.27 35.68 15.70
C LEU A 322 -7.70 37.10 15.53
N GLY A 323 -7.73 37.65 14.30
CA GLY A 323 -7.21 38.98 13.98
C GLY A 323 -5.68 39.02 13.74
N TYR A 324 -5.22 40.12 13.14
CA TYR A 324 -3.80 40.36 12.84
C TYR A 324 -3.03 40.74 14.11
N GLY A 325 -2.54 39.75 14.87
CA GLY A 325 -1.67 40.02 16.03
C GLY A 325 -1.56 38.89 17.05
N THR A 326 -2.53 37.97 17.08
CA THR A 326 -2.49 36.82 17.98
C THR A 326 -1.48 35.77 17.51
N ILE A 327 -0.53 35.42 18.37
CA ILE A 327 0.46 34.38 18.11
C ILE A 327 -0.19 33.01 18.32
N ASN A 328 -0.40 32.26 17.22
CA ASN A 328 -0.84 30.88 17.29
C ASN A 328 0.24 30.02 17.98
N LYS A 329 -0.03 29.57 19.21
CA LYS A 329 0.87 28.72 20.02
C LYS A 329 1.13 27.34 19.40
N HIS A 330 0.27 26.89 18.49
CA HIS A 330 0.37 25.62 17.78
C HIS A 330 0.85 25.79 16.33
N ARG A 331 1.47 26.93 16.01
CA ARG A 331 1.97 27.23 14.66
C ARG A 331 3.08 26.26 14.27
N SER A 332 2.97 25.70 13.07
CA SER A 332 4.01 24.87 12.45
C SER A 332 5.29 25.67 12.17
N PRO A 333 6.49 25.05 12.24
CA PRO A 333 7.74 25.67 11.82
C PRO A 333 7.72 26.12 10.36
N PHE A 334 6.91 25.48 9.50
CA PHE A 334 6.74 25.79 8.08
C PHE A 334 5.74 26.94 7.86
N ARG A 335 5.94 28.08 8.53
CA ARG A 335 4.95 29.17 8.66
C ARG A 335 4.60 29.93 7.37
N HIS A 336 5.50 29.95 6.39
CA HIS A 336 5.33 30.74 5.17
C HIS A 336 4.44 30.02 4.15
N ALA A 337 3.71 30.79 3.34
CA ALA A 337 2.91 30.28 2.22
C ALA A 337 3.79 29.62 1.13
N PHE A 338 5.07 30.00 1.06
CA PHE A 338 6.08 29.35 0.23
C PHE A 338 6.06 27.82 0.36
N TRP A 339 5.94 27.28 1.58
CA TRP A 339 5.90 25.83 1.81
C TRP A 339 4.68 25.15 1.19
N VAL A 340 3.54 25.84 1.12
CA VAL A 340 2.35 25.33 0.43
C VAL A 340 2.63 25.24 -1.08
N GLY A 341 3.17 26.31 -1.67
CA GLY A 341 3.54 26.32 -3.10
C GLY A 341 4.59 25.28 -3.44
N PHE A 342 5.62 25.11 -2.59
CA PHE A 342 6.65 24.09 -2.75
C PHE A 342 6.07 22.66 -2.76
N VAL A 343 5.18 22.34 -1.80
CA VAL A 343 4.56 21.01 -1.73
C VAL A 343 3.66 20.75 -2.95
N LEU A 344 2.95 21.76 -3.44
CA LEU A 344 2.13 21.63 -4.66
C LEU A 344 2.99 21.45 -5.91
N LEU A 345 4.12 22.17 -6.02
CA LEU A 345 5.07 21.99 -7.11
C LEU A 345 5.69 20.58 -7.07
N TRP A 346 6.07 20.11 -5.89
CA TRP A 346 6.57 18.74 -5.69
C TRP A 346 5.54 17.69 -6.11
N ALA A 347 4.29 17.86 -5.69
CA ALA A 347 3.19 16.98 -6.08
C ALA A 347 2.99 16.95 -7.60
N PHE A 348 3.06 18.10 -8.26
CA PHE A 348 2.98 18.20 -9.72
C PHE A 348 4.16 17.50 -10.41
N SER A 349 5.38 17.67 -9.90
CA SER A 349 6.56 16.95 -10.41
C SER A 349 6.39 15.43 -10.28
N CYS A 350 5.96 14.92 -9.12
CA CYS A 350 5.71 13.48 -8.93
C CYS A 350 4.69 12.95 -9.93
N PHE A 351 3.58 13.67 -10.13
CA PHE A 351 2.56 13.31 -11.11
C PHE A 351 3.13 13.25 -12.54
N PHE A 352 3.94 14.25 -12.91
CA PHE A 352 4.56 14.32 -14.23
C PHE A 352 5.54 13.16 -14.45
N PHE A 353 6.42 12.87 -13.50
CA PHE A 353 7.40 11.79 -13.62
C PHE A 353 6.75 10.41 -13.78
N VAL A 354 5.67 10.13 -13.05
CA VAL A 354 4.99 8.84 -13.15
C VAL A 354 4.14 8.76 -14.42
N THR A 355 3.47 9.84 -14.81
CA THR A 355 2.75 9.87 -16.10
C THR A 355 3.70 9.66 -17.26
N ALA A 356 4.88 10.30 -17.22
CA ALA A 356 5.95 10.06 -18.19
C ALA A 356 6.51 8.64 -18.11
N ASN A 357 6.47 7.97 -16.94
CA ASN A 357 6.83 6.56 -16.84
C ASN A 357 5.91 5.72 -17.71
N ILE A 358 4.61 5.82 -17.46
CA ILE A 358 3.56 5.01 -18.08
C ILE A 358 3.59 5.18 -19.59
N VAL A 359 3.58 6.44 -20.06
CA VAL A 359 3.59 6.75 -21.50
C VAL A 359 4.83 6.19 -22.19
N LEU A 360 6.02 6.38 -21.58
CA LEU A 360 7.27 5.93 -22.21
C LEU A 360 7.51 4.43 -22.08
N SER A 361 6.97 3.77 -21.04
CA SER A 361 7.01 2.31 -20.91
C SER A 361 6.08 1.65 -21.93
N GLU A 362 4.90 2.22 -22.18
CA GLU A 362 3.98 1.72 -23.21
C GLU A 362 4.56 1.88 -24.62
N THR A 363 5.33 2.93 -24.91
CA THR A 363 5.97 3.10 -26.23
C THR A 363 7.15 2.15 -26.50
N LYS A 364 7.56 1.34 -25.52
CA LYS A 364 8.65 0.34 -25.68
C LYS A 364 8.15 -1.09 -25.90
N VAL A 365 6.83 -1.30 -25.87
CA VAL A 365 6.14 -2.52 -26.31
C VAL A 365 5.73 -2.33 -27.76
#